data_AF-A0A6J3KP02-F1
#
_entry.id   AF-A0A6J3KP02-F1
#
_cell.length_a   1.000
_cell.length_b   1.000
_cell.length_c   1.000
_cell.angle_alpha   90.00
_cell.angle_beta   90.00
_cell.angle_gamma   90.00
#
_symmetry.space_group_name_H-M   'P 1'
#
loop_
_entity.id
_entity.type
_entity.pdbx_description
1 polymer ?
#
loop_
_entity_poly.entity_id
_entity_poly.type
_entity_poly.pdbx_seq_one_letter_code
_entity_poly.pdbx_strand_id
1 'polypeptide(L)'
;MAFLLNTLIITLLSIVAFTSLIYGQEDSTGKEPVSRVCLGCICEAASGCNITIGCDGSVCGPFRITWAYWADAGKPIINDSMTQDAYPRCVNDVHCAARTVENYMWKYGQDCNGDGIINCDDYVRIHQLGAYGCTSSLNSKFENIYKHCMQTFQNQ
;
A
#
# COMPACT_ATOMS: atom_id res chain seq x y z
N MET A 1 -14.76 58.84 -15.80
CA MET A 1 -15.28 57.49 -16.08
C MET A 1 -14.19 56.46 -16.33
N ALA A 2 -13.23 56.69 -17.25
CA ALA A 2 -12.14 55.74 -17.54
C ALA A 2 -11.26 55.35 -16.33
N PHE A 3 -11.00 56.29 -15.42
CA PHE A 3 -10.19 56.04 -14.21
C PHE A 3 -10.86 55.02 -13.25
N LEU A 4 -12.18 55.13 -13.06
CA LEU A 4 -12.95 54.24 -12.20
C LEU A 4 -13.05 52.82 -12.80
N LEU A 5 -13.12 52.74 -14.14
CA LEU A 5 -13.15 51.46 -14.86
C LEU A 5 -11.82 50.72 -14.72
N ASN A 6 -10.68 51.42 -14.87
CA ASN A 6 -9.36 50.82 -14.70
C ASN A 6 -9.10 50.35 -13.26
N THR A 7 -9.52 51.10 -12.25
CA THR A 7 -9.39 50.67 -10.86
C THR A 7 -10.24 49.42 -10.57
N LEU A 8 -11.42 49.30 -11.17
CA LEU A 8 -12.29 48.13 -11.02
C LEU A 8 -11.70 46.87 -11.69
N ILE A 9 -11.05 47.04 -12.84
CA ILE A 9 -10.39 45.94 -13.58
C ILE A 9 -9.19 45.41 -12.80
N ILE A 10 -8.36 46.31 -12.24
CA ILE A 10 -7.16 45.94 -11.47
C ILE A 10 -7.53 45.17 -10.20
N THR A 11 -8.58 45.59 -9.48
CA THR A 11 -9.05 44.86 -8.30
C THR A 11 -9.62 43.49 -8.65
N LEU A 12 -10.37 43.37 -9.75
CA LEU A 12 -10.89 42.08 -10.22
C LEU A 12 -9.76 41.09 -10.58
N LEU A 13 -8.77 41.55 -11.34
CA LEU A 13 -7.62 40.72 -11.74
C LEU A 13 -6.79 40.26 -10.54
N SER A 14 -6.63 41.12 -9.53
CA SER A 14 -5.90 40.79 -8.31
C SER A 14 -6.62 39.71 -7.51
N ILE A 15 -7.95 39.81 -7.35
CA ILE A 15 -8.76 38.80 -6.64
C ILE A 15 -8.68 37.44 -7.34
N VAL A 16 -8.73 37.39 -8.67
CA VAL A 16 -8.60 36.13 -9.44
C VAL A 16 -7.22 35.48 -9.27
N ALA A 17 -6.15 36.29 -9.21
CA ALA A 17 -4.80 35.80 -8.95
C ALA A 17 -4.63 35.25 -7.52
N PHE A 18 -5.26 35.90 -6.53
CA PHE A 18 -5.25 35.43 -5.14
C PHE A 18 -6.11 34.18 -4.93
N THR A 19 -7.25 34.03 -5.60
CA THR A 19 -8.06 32.80 -5.49
C THR A 19 -7.37 31.59 -6.13
N SER A 20 -6.69 31.77 -7.27
CA SER A 20 -5.97 30.68 -7.95
C SER A 20 -4.73 30.18 -7.20
N LEU A 21 -4.17 30.96 -6.27
CA LEU A 21 -3.10 30.50 -5.35
C LEU A 21 -3.61 29.62 -4.20
N ILE A 22 -4.90 29.67 -3.87
CA ILE A 22 -5.49 28.91 -2.75
C ILE A 22 -6.00 27.53 -3.21
N TYR A 23 -6.23 27.33 -4.52
CA TYR A 23 -6.68 26.04 -5.08
C TYR A 23 -5.54 25.03 -5.38
N GLY A 24 -4.31 25.31 -4.92
CA GLY A 24 -3.13 24.47 -5.16
C GLY A 24 -2.79 23.45 -4.07
N GLN A 25 -3.74 23.07 -3.21
CA GLN A 25 -3.62 21.85 -2.41
C GLN A 25 -4.49 20.77 -3.04
N GLU A 26 -3.91 20.01 -3.96
CA GLU A 26 -4.35 18.63 -4.14
C GLU A 26 -4.10 17.93 -2.81
N ASP A 27 -5.15 17.83 -2.00
CA ASP A 27 -5.21 16.85 -0.93
C ASP A 27 -5.07 15.49 -1.60
N SER A 28 -3.85 14.95 -1.55
CA SER A 28 -3.60 13.54 -1.74
C SER A 28 -4.39 12.81 -0.66
N THR A 29 -5.69 12.67 -0.89
CA THR A 29 -6.49 11.59 -0.34
C THR A 29 -5.88 10.33 -0.92
N GLY A 30 -4.77 9.93 -0.29
CA GLY A 30 -3.96 8.80 -0.66
C GLY A 30 -4.88 7.61 -0.68
N LYS A 31 -5.28 7.18 -1.89
CA LYS A 31 -5.73 5.81 -2.08
C LYS A 31 -4.59 4.96 -1.53
N GLU A 32 -4.81 4.33 -0.38
CA GLU A 32 -3.97 3.21 0.03
C GLU A 32 -3.87 2.31 -1.22
N PRO A 33 -2.67 2.09 -1.77
CA PRO A 33 -2.54 1.34 -3.01
C PRO A 33 -3.17 -0.06 -2.87
N VAL A 34 -3.25 -0.56 -1.64
CA VAL A 34 -3.83 -1.83 -1.24
C VAL A 34 -5.02 -1.55 -0.31
N SER A 35 -6.21 -2.08 -0.62
CA SER A 35 -7.37 -1.92 0.27
C SER A 35 -7.20 -2.73 1.56
N ARG A 36 -7.91 -2.33 2.63
CA ARG A 36 -7.96 -3.09 3.89
C ARG A 36 -8.40 -4.54 3.73
N VAL A 37 -9.41 -4.77 2.87
CA VAL A 37 -9.87 -6.12 2.53
C VAL A 37 -8.75 -6.91 1.85
N CYS A 38 -8.05 -6.29 0.90
CA CYS A 38 -6.92 -6.92 0.23
C CYS A 38 -5.79 -7.29 1.20
N LEU A 39 -5.40 -6.37 2.10
CA LEU A 39 -4.41 -6.64 3.15
C LEU A 39 -4.84 -7.80 4.06
N GLY A 40 -6.11 -7.80 4.49
CA GLY A 40 -6.68 -8.89 5.28
C GLY A 40 -6.57 -10.23 4.56
N CYS A 41 -6.97 -10.29 3.29
CA CYS A 41 -6.94 -11.54 2.52
C CYS A 41 -5.52 -12.02 2.19
N ILE A 42 -4.55 -11.12 2.01
CA ILE A 42 -3.13 -11.48 1.91
C ILE A 42 -2.63 -12.06 3.23
N CYS A 43 -3.01 -11.44 4.37
CA CYS A 43 -2.67 -11.92 5.71
C CYS A 43 -3.23 -13.33 5.98
N GLU A 44 -4.51 -13.54 5.65
CA GLU A 44 -5.18 -14.84 5.77
C GLU A 44 -4.52 -15.91 4.92
N ALA A 45 -4.19 -15.61 3.66
CA ALA A 45 -3.50 -16.55 2.79
C ALA A 45 -2.08 -16.89 3.30
N ALA A 46 -1.37 -15.92 3.86
CA ALA A 46 0.01 -16.08 4.32
C ALA A 46 0.15 -16.95 5.56
N SER A 47 -0.69 -16.75 6.59
CA SER A 47 -0.57 -17.48 7.85
C SER A 47 -1.89 -17.70 8.60
N GLY A 48 -3.04 -17.55 7.94
CA GLY A 48 -4.34 -17.44 8.62
C GLY A 48 -4.40 -16.21 9.51
N CYS A 49 -3.69 -15.15 9.10
CA CYS A 49 -3.46 -13.92 9.84
C CYS A 49 -3.05 -14.11 11.32
N ASN A 50 -2.30 -15.18 11.60
CA ASN A 50 -1.80 -15.49 12.94
C ASN A 50 -0.79 -14.44 13.46
N ILE A 51 -1.29 -13.47 14.24
CA ILE A 51 -0.50 -12.39 14.84
C ILE A 51 0.47 -12.83 15.96
N THR A 52 0.45 -14.10 16.37
CA THR A 52 1.35 -14.65 17.40
C THR A 52 2.40 -15.60 16.83
N ILE A 53 2.45 -15.78 15.50
CA ILE A 53 3.32 -16.77 14.83
C ILE A 53 4.82 -16.50 15.02
N GLY A 54 5.22 -15.24 15.25
CA GLY A 54 6.62 -14.88 15.41
C GLY A 54 7.42 -15.09 14.12
N CYS A 55 8.65 -15.59 14.26
CA CYS A 55 9.56 -15.88 13.14
C CYS A 55 9.82 -17.37 13.00
N ASP A 56 9.82 -17.84 11.76
CA ASP A 56 10.24 -19.18 11.33
C ASP A 56 11.44 -19.02 10.39
N GLY A 57 12.64 -19.20 10.95
CA GLY A 57 13.89 -18.87 10.27
C GLY A 57 13.97 -17.38 9.92
N SER A 58 14.07 -17.06 8.62
CA SER A 58 14.17 -15.68 8.11
C SER A 58 12.82 -15.04 7.75
N VAL A 59 11.72 -15.77 7.92
CA VAL A 59 10.35 -15.35 7.56
C VAL A 59 9.56 -15.06 8.83
N CYS A 60 8.96 -13.88 8.94
CA CYS A 60 8.35 -13.41 10.18
C CYS A 60 6.94 -12.84 9.99
N GLY A 61 6.15 -12.91 11.06
CA GLY A 61 4.89 -12.20 11.20
C GLY A 61 3.72 -12.78 10.42
N PRO A 62 2.54 -12.18 10.61
CA PRO A 62 1.28 -12.66 10.03
C PRO A 62 1.25 -12.55 8.49
N PHE A 63 2.09 -11.70 7.90
CA PHE A 63 2.25 -11.58 6.45
C PHE A 63 3.37 -12.45 5.88
N ARG A 64 4.08 -13.25 6.70
CA ARG A 64 5.24 -14.08 6.28
C ARG A 64 6.26 -13.26 5.46
N ILE A 65 6.67 -12.11 6.01
CA ILE A 65 7.59 -11.17 5.36
C ILE A 65 9.03 -11.64 5.58
N THR A 66 9.92 -11.40 4.60
CA THR A 66 11.37 -11.61 4.73
C THR A 66 12.10 -10.30 4.99
N TRP A 67 13.36 -10.35 5.46
CA TRP A 67 14.16 -9.14 5.64
C TRP A 67 14.31 -8.33 4.33
N ALA A 68 14.53 -9.00 3.20
CA ALA A 68 14.70 -8.34 1.90
C ALA A 68 13.42 -7.62 1.47
N TYR A 69 12.26 -8.26 1.65
CA TYR A 69 10.96 -7.64 1.39
C TYR A 69 10.78 -6.37 2.25
N TRP A 70 11.03 -6.46 3.55
CA TRP A 70 10.94 -5.32 4.47
C TRP A 70 11.93 -4.20 4.11
N ALA A 71 13.15 -4.57 3.72
CA ALA A 71 14.17 -3.62 3.30
C ALA A 71 13.76 -2.86 2.04
N ASP A 72 13.20 -3.58 1.07
CA ASP A 72 12.72 -3.00 -0.17
C ASP A 72 11.49 -2.10 0.01
N ALA A 73 10.65 -2.40 0.99
CA ALA A 73 9.51 -1.61 1.42
C ALA A 73 9.88 -0.34 2.22
N GLY A 74 11.17 0.03 2.24
CA GLY A 74 11.64 1.24 2.91
C GLY A 74 11.92 1.09 4.40
N LYS A 75 12.00 -0.15 4.92
CA LYS A 75 12.35 -0.44 6.32
C LYS A 75 11.44 0.26 7.34
N PRO A 76 10.10 0.14 7.23
CA PRO A 76 9.21 0.74 8.21
C PRO A 76 9.51 0.19 9.61
N ILE A 77 9.32 1.02 10.63
CA ILE A 77 9.61 0.68 12.02
C ILE A 77 8.42 1.00 12.92
N ILE A 78 8.41 0.39 14.10
CA ILE A 78 7.51 0.76 15.20
C ILE A 78 8.26 1.82 16.01
N ASN A 79 7.79 3.06 15.97
CA ASN A 79 8.42 4.25 16.57
C ASN A 79 9.71 4.69 15.85
N ASP A 80 10.31 5.80 16.27
CA ASP A 80 11.42 6.48 15.57
C ASP A 80 12.82 5.87 15.80
N SER A 81 12.92 4.60 16.22
CA SER A 81 14.21 3.98 16.57
C SER A 81 14.55 2.78 15.70
N MET A 82 15.53 2.96 14.80
CA MET A 82 16.13 1.88 14.02
C MET A 82 17.12 1.10 14.89
N THR A 83 16.78 -0.15 15.19
CA THR A 83 17.58 -1.07 16.01
C THR A 83 17.92 -2.33 15.20
N GLN A 84 18.83 -3.18 15.68
CA GLN A 84 19.24 -4.39 14.96
C GLN A 84 18.07 -5.36 14.71
N ASP A 85 17.07 -5.34 15.58
CA ASP A 85 15.84 -6.12 15.54
C ASP A 85 14.63 -5.31 15.02
N ALA A 86 14.86 -4.18 14.34
CA ALA A 86 13.81 -3.38 13.72
C ALA A 86 12.93 -4.19 12.75
N TYR A 87 13.55 -5.06 11.94
CA TYR A 87 12.85 -5.96 11.03
C TYR A 87 11.85 -6.87 11.77
N PRO A 88 12.28 -7.81 12.64
CA PRO A 88 11.35 -8.74 13.29
C PRO A 88 10.39 -8.01 14.22
N ARG A 89 10.75 -6.86 14.82
CA ARG A 89 9.78 -6.06 15.58
C ARG A 89 8.66 -5.56 14.68
N CYS A 90 8.99 -4.89 13.57
CA CYS A 90 8.00 -4.32 12.67
C CYS A 90 7.09 -5.40 12.09
N VAL A 91 7.65 -6.44 11.48
CA VAL A 91 6.81 -7.38 10.74
C VAL A 91 5.99 -8.31 11.64
N ASN A 92 6.27 -8.39 12.95
CA ASN A 92 5.40 -9.06 13.92
C ASN A 92 4.29 -8.15 14.49
N ASP A 93 4.36 -6.83 14.32
CA ASP A 93 3.25 -5.92 14.60
C ASP A 93 2.35 -5.82 13.38
N VAL A 94 1.06 -6.11 13.52
CA VAL A 94 0.14 -6.20 12.37
C VAL A 94 0.05 -4.89 11.59
N HIS A 95 0.17 -3.74 12.25
CA HIS A 95 0.10 -2.44 11.60
C HIS A 95 1.38 -2.11 10.84
N CYS A 96 2.55 -2.36 11.43
CA CYS A 96 3.83 -2.14 10.77
C CYS A 96 4.07 -3.15 9.64
N ALA A 97 3.62 -4.40 9.82
CA ALA A 97 3.62 -5.40 8.77
C ALA A 97 2.71 -5.01 7.59
N ALA A 98 1.48 -4.52 7.85
CA ALA A 98 0.60 -4.01 6.81
C ALA A 98 1.23 -2.84 6.04
N ARG A 99 1.82 -1.86 6.74
CA ARG A 99 2.58 -0.76 6.09
C ARG A 99 3.75 -1.27 5.25
N THR A 100 4.39 -2.36 5.68
CA THR A 100 5.46 -3.00 4.89
C THR A 100 4.92 -3.54 3.58
N VAL A 101 3.75 -4.20 3.59
CA VAL A 101 3.10 -4.69 2.37
C VAL A 101 2.67 -3.52 1.48
N GLU A 102 2.01 -2.51 2.03
CA GLU A 102 1.58 -1.31 1.29
C GLU A 102 2.74 -0.62 0.59
N ASN A 103 3.85 -0.38 1.30
CA ASN A 103 5.04 0.24 0.73
C ASN A 103 5.69 -0.64 -0.35
N TYR A 104 5.67 -1.96 -0.17
CA TYR A 104 6.19 -2.89 -1.19
C TYR A 104 5.33 -2.83 -2.45
N MET A 105 4.00 -2.79 -2.32
CA MET A 105 3.08 -2.65 -3.45
C MET A 105 3.15 -1.26 -4.09
N TRP A 106 3.40 -0.21 -3.30
CA TRP A 106 3.68 1.12 -3.85
C TRP A 106 4.91 1.11 -4.75
N LYS A 107 5.97 0.38 -4.35
CA LYS A 107 7.23 0.31 -5.11
C LYS A 107 7.15 -0.62 -6.32
N TYR A 108 6.44 -1.74 -6.20
CA TYR A 108 6.50 -2.84 -7.17
C TYR A 108 5.15 -3.21 -7.80
N GLY A 109 4.08 -2.48 -7.49
CA GLY A 109 2.75 -2.69 -8.07
C GLY A 109 2.82 -2.63 -9.60
N GLN A 110 2.37 -3.71 -10.23
CA GLN A 110 2.36 -3.88 -11.69
C GLN A 110 1.29 -4.92 -12.07
N ASP A 111 0.88 -4.91 -13.33
CA ASP A 111 -0.05 -5.91 -13.85
C ASP A 111 0.69 -7.25 -14.01
N CYS A 112 0.35 -8.20 -13.15
CA CYS A 112 0.98 -9.51 -13.04
C CYS A 112 0.14 -10.61 -13.69
N ASN A 113 -1.17 -10.40 -13.82
CA ASN A 113 -2.10 -11.37 -14.39
C ASN A 113 -2.43 -11.09 -15.88
N GLY A 114 -2.05 -9.92 -16.40
CA GLY A 114 -2.23 -9.50 -17.78
C GLY A 114 -3.63 -8.99 -18.12
N ASP A 115 -4.43 -8.58 -17.13
CA ASP A 115 -5.80 -8.08 -17.33
C ASP A 115 -5.89 -6.56 -17.57
N GLY A 116 -4.76 -5.85 -17.46
CA GLY A 116 -4.65 -4.41 -17.65
C GLY A 116 -5.06 -3.58 -16.42
N ILE A 117 -5.36 -4.19 -15.27
CA ILE A 117 -5.84 -3.53 -14.06
C ILE A 117 -4.97 -3.95 -12.86
N ILE A 118 -4.11 -3.05 -12.38
CA ILE A 118 -3.35 -3.28 -11.15
C ILE A 118 -4.30 -3.28 -9.95
N ASN A 119 -4.53 -4.46 -9.36
CA ASN A 119 -5.45 -4.66 -8.26
C ASN A 119 -4.96 -5.72 -7.26
N CYS A 120 -5.83 -6.17 -6.36
CA CYS A 120 -5.46 -7.13 -5.31
C CYS A 120 -4.98 -8.48 -5.87
N ASP A 121 -5.48 -8.90 -7.03
CA ASP A 121 -5.04 -10.13 -7.69
C ASP A 121 -3.58 -10.05 -8.13
N ASP A 122 -3.07 -8.85 -8.42
CA ASP A 122 -1.66 -8.61 -8.67
C ASP A 122 -0.86 -8.52 -7.38
N TYR A 123 -1.37 -7.80 -6.38
CA TYR A 123 -0.69 -7.63 -5.11
C TYR A 123 -0.47 -8.97 -4.38
N VAL A 124 -1.43 -9.88 -4.42
CA VAL A 124 -1.25 -11.22 -3.84
C VAL A 124 -0.18 -12.04 -4.57
N ARG A 125 -0.04 -11.87 -5.89
CA ARG A 125 1.03 -12.46 -6.71
C ARG A 125 2.39 -11.88 -6.36
N ILE A 126 2.49 -10.55 -6.29
CA ILE A 126 3.71 -9.85 -5.89
C ILE A 126 4.12 -10.25 -4.47
N HIS A 127 3.16 -10.41 -3.56
CA HIS A 127 3.44 -10.82 -2.18
C HIS A 127 4.06 -12.22 -2.09
N GLN A 128 3.48 -13.20 -2.79
CA GLN A 128 3.95 -14.59 -2.72
C GLN A 128 5.20 -14.84 -3.58
N LEU A 129 5.30 -14.22 -4.76
CA LEU A 129 6.28 -14.55 -5.80
C LEU A 129 7.38 -13.49 -5.94
N GLY A 130 7.24 -12.34 -5.27
CA GLY A 130 8.07 -11.16 -5.48
C GLY A 130 7.73 -10.43 -6.77
N ALA A 131 8.19 -9.18 -6.88
CA ALA A 131 7.91 -8.30 -8.02
C ALA A 131 8.22 -8.97 -9.37
N TYR A 132 9.45 -9.45 -9.55
CA TYR A 132 9.92 -9.99 -10.84
C TYR A 132 9.37 -11.39 -11.17
N GLY A 133 8.77 -12.09 -10.20
CA GLY A 133 8.23 -13.44 -10.37
C GLY A 133 6.71 -13.50 -10.53
N CYS A 134 6.00 -12.37 -10.40
CA CYS A 134 4.56 -12.34 -10.17
C CYS A 134 3.67 -12.88 -11.31
N THR A 135 4.22 -13.05 -12.52
CA THR A 135 3.53 -13.68 -13.66
C THR A 135 3.46 -15.20 -13.55
N SER A 136 4.20 -15.81 -12.62
CA SER A 136 4.16 -17.25 -12.35
C SER A 136 2.85 -17.67 -11.68
N SER A 137 2.55 -18.98 -11.66
CA SER A 137 1.39 -19.50 -10.95
C SER A 137 1.56 -19.41 -9.43
N LEU A 138 0.53 -18.94 -8.74
CA LEU A 138 0.46 -19.01 -7.28
C LEU A 138 0.42 -20.47 -6.81
N ASN A 139 0.80 -20.69 -5.56
CA ASN A 139 0.52 -21.96 -4.91
C ASN A 139 -1.01 -22.11 -4.76
N SER A 140 -1.58 -23.23 -5.21
CA SER A 140 -3.03 -23.43 -5.25
C SER A 140 -3.71 -23.32 -3.89
N LYS A 141 -3.08 -23.77 -2.81
CA LYS A 141 -3.63 -23.64 -1.45
C LYS A 141 -3.69 -22.18 -1.02
N PHE A 142 -2.61 -21.44 -1.24
CA PHE A 142 -2.54 -20.02 -0.92
C PHE A 142 -3.56 -19.21 -1.74
N GLU A 143 -3.61 -19.46 -3.05
CA GLU A 143 -4.55 -18.80 -3.96
C GLU A 143 -6.02 -19.08 -3.61
N ASN A 144 -6.35 -20.32 -3.24
CA ASN A 144 -7.72 -20.67 -2.85
C ASN A 144 -8.16 -19.96 -1.57
N ILE A 145 -7.27 -19.82 -0.57
CA ILE A 145 -7.57 -19.09 0.67
C ILE A 145 -7.80 -17.61 0.35
N TYR A 146 -6.91 -17.01 -0.43
CA TYR A 146 -7.05 -15.62 -0.87
C TYR A 146 -8.37 -15.38 -1.61
N LYS A 147 -8.67 -16.19 -2.64
CA LYS A 147 -9.90 -16.06 -3.44
C LYS A 147 -11.15 -16.19 -2.59
N HIS A 148 -11.17 -17.16 -1.67
CA HIS A 148 -12.31 -17.34 -0.77
C HIS A 148 -12.51 -16.13 0.15
N CYS A 149 -11.43 -15.57 0.69
CA CYS A 149 -11.49 -14.34 1.49
C CYS A 149 -12.02 -13.15 0.67
N MET A 150 -11.47 -12.91 -0.52
CA MET A 150 -11.92 -11.80 -1.38
C MET A 150 -13.39 -11.92 -1.75
N GLN A 151 -13.85 -13.11 -2.14
CA GLN A 151 -15.27 -13.37 -2.44
C GLN A 151 -16.20 -13.04 -1.26
N THR A 152 -15.72 -13.23 -0.04
CA THR A 152 -16.50 -13.02 1.19
C THR A 152 -16.59 -11.53 1.57
N PHE A 153 -15.52 -10.77 1.36
CA PHE A 153 -15.37 -9.43 1.95
C PHE A 153 -15.23 -8.27 0.95
N GLN A 154 -15.02 -8.51 -0.35
CA GLN A 154 -14.72 -7.44 -1.33
C GLN A 154 -15.85 -6.41 -1.53
N ASN A 155 -17.10 -6.77 -1.21
CA ASN A 155 -18.28 -5.90 -1.35
C ASN A 155 -18.82 -5.37 -0.01
N GLN A 156 -18.06 -5.55 1.09
CA GLN A 156 -18.41 -5.02 2.41
C GLN A 156 -17.75 -3.67 2.64
#